data_AF-A0A4P5X4X6-F1
#
_entry.id   AF-A0A4P5X4X6-F1
#
_cell.length_a   1.000
_cell.length_b   1.000
_cell.length_c   1.000
_cell.angle_alpha   90.00
_cell.angle_beta   90.00
_cell.angle_gamma   90.00
#
_symmetry.space_group_name_H-M   'P 1'
#
loop_
_entity.id
_entity.type
_entity.pdbx_description
1 polymer ?
#
loop_
_entity_poly.entity_id
_entity_poly.type
_entity_poly.pdbx_seq_one_letter_code
_entity_poly.pdbx_strand_id
1 'polypeptide(L)'
;MRRFQPQNELPHEDPDGFTKQELLDASGLSSKTFDLIRKAARIKGPGHGGLDWVFSLEDLKVLVHRAESGSFTERGDPAARAWRAMLEERGVKLDRRKG
;
A
#
# COMPACT_ATOMS: atom_id res chain seq x y z
N MET A 1 -25.77 25.17 -12.13
CA MET A 1 -25.56 24.10 -11.14
C MET A 1 -24.47 23.18 -11.67
N ARG A 2 -23.25 23.23 -11.12
CA ARG A 2 -22.14 22.36 -11.55
C ARG A 2 -22.31 20.99 -10.89
N ARG A 3 -22.53 19.96 -11.70
CA ARG A 3 -22.60 18.56 -11.29
C ARG A 3 -21.22 18.18 -10.73
N PHE A 4 -21.14 17.90 -9.43
CA PHE A 4 -19.95 17.32 -8.81
C PHE A 4 -19.75 15.93 -9.43
N GLN A 5 -18.82 15.82 -10.38
CA GLN A 5 -18.28 14.52 -10.75
C GLN A 5 -17.21 14.19 -9.69
N PRO A 6 -17.36 13.13 -8.89
CA PRO A 6 -16.20 12.63 -8.17
C PRO A 6 -15.18 12.23 -9.23
N GLN A 7 -13.99 12.82 -9.15
CA GLN A 7 -12.88 12.44 -10.02
C GLN A 7 -12.69 10.94 -9.87
N ASN A 8 -13.05 10.22 -10.94
CA ASN A 8 -12.62 8.85 -11.16
C ASN A 8 -11.10 8.95 -11.30
N GLU A 9 -10.40 8.84 -10.17
CA GLU A 9 -8.94 8.80 -10.14
C GLU A 9 -8.55 7.61 -11.04
N LEU A 10 -8.01 7.92 -12.22
CA LEU A 10 -7.59 6.94 -13.21
C LEU A 10 -6.62 5.95 -12.55
N PRO A 11 -6.64 4.65 -12.91
CA PRO A 11 -5.57 3.75 -12.49
C PRO A 11 -4.25 4.36 -12.95
N HIS A 12 -3.34 4.60 -12.00
CA HIS A 12 -1.98 5.00 -12.32
C HIS A 12 -1.36 3.83 -13.11
N GLU A 13 -1.17 3.98 -14.42
CA GLU A 13 -0.36 3.06 -15.21
C GLU A 13 1.12 3.28 -14.87
N ASP A 14 1.48 2.91 -13.64
CA ASP A 14 2.85 2.89 -13.16
C ASP A 14 3.37 1.47 -13.43
N PRO A 15 4.23 1.26 -14.45
CA PRO A 15 4.71 -0.07 -14.82
C PRO A 15 5.49 -0.75 -13.70
N ASP A 16 5.98 0.02 -12.72
CA ASP A 16 6.68 -0.46 -11.54
C ASP A 16 5.78 -0.51 -10.30
N GLY A 17 4.50 -0.15 -10.44
CA GLY A 17 3.52 -0.08 -9.36
C GLY A 17 2.93 -1.44 -8.95
N PHE A 18 2.22 -1.43 -7.83
CA PHE A 18 1.62 -2.62 -7.23
C PHE A 18 0.13 -2.40 -7.05
N THR A 19 -0.66 -3.30 -7.61
CA THR A 19 -2.11 -3.29 -7.41
C THR A 19 -2.45 -3.53 -5.94
N LYS A 20 -3.57 -2.96 -5.49
CA LYS A 20 -4.10 -3.26 -4.16
C LYS A 20 -4.28 -4.77 -3.95
N GLN A 21 -4.71 -5.50 -4.99
CA GLN A 21 -4.85 -6.95 -4.95
C GLN A 21 -3.52 -7.64 -4.60
N GLU A 22 -2.44 -7.35 -5.32
CA GLU A 22 -1.10 -7.90 -5.04
C GLU A 22 -0.65 -7.63 -3.60
N LEU A 23 -0.91 -6.42 -3.10
CA LEU A 23 -0.56 -6.04 -1.73
C LEU A 23 -1.37 -6.81 -0.68
N LEU A 24 -2.65 -7.06 -0.94
CA LEU A 24 -3.50 -7.86 -0.04
C LEU A 24 -3.09 -9.33 -0.07
N ASP A 25 -2.85 -9.89 -1.25
CA ASP A 25 -2.47 -11.29 -1.43
C ASP A 25 -1.14 -11.60 -0.75
N ALA A 26 -0.14 -10.73 -0.91
CA ALA A 26 1.16 -10.91 -0.28
C ALA A 26 1.08 -10.82 1.26
N SER A 27 0.29 -9.87 1.78
CA SER A 27 0.23 -9.61 3.23
C SER A 27 -0.76 -10.46 4.00
N GLY A 28 -1.71 -11.12 3.32
CA GLY A 28 -2.84 -11.81 3.95
C GLY A 28 -3.79 -10.87 4.71
N LEU A 29 -3.70 -9.56 4.49
CA LEU A 29 -4.56 -8.58 5.14
C LEU A 29 -5.96 -8.56 4.52
N SER A 30 -6.95 -8.26 5.35
CA SER A 30 -8.25 -7.80 4.83
C SER A 30 -8.12 -6.41 4.19
N SER A 31 -8.96 -6.10 3.20
CA SER A 31 -9.02 -4.76 2.60
C SER A 31 -9.24 -3.67 3.67
N LYS A 32 -10.07 -3.94 4.68
CA LYS A 32 -10.32 -3.01 5.79
C LYS A 32 -9.05 -2.69 6.57
N THR A 33 -8.24 -3.70 6.90
CA THR A 33 -6.97 -3.49 7.63
C THR A 33 -5.95 -2.75 6.77
N PHE A 34 -5.84 -3.12 5.50
CA PHE A 34 -5.00 -2.40 4.54
C PHE A 34 -5.37 -0.91 4.46
N ASP A 35 -6.66 -0.60 4.34
CA ASP A 35 -7.14 0.78 4.27
C ASP A 35 -6.84 1.59 5.54
N LEU A 36 -6.84 0.97 6.71
CA LEU A 36 -6.41 1.63 7.95
C LEU A 36 -4.93 1.99 7.91
N ILE A 37 -4.07 1.06 7.46
CA ILE A 37 -2.62 1.29 7.33
C ILE A 37 -2.35 2.39 6.30
N ARG A 38 -2.96 2.30 5.12
CA ARG A 38 -2.84 3.29 4.04
C ARG A 38 -3.24 4.69 4.49
N LYS A 39 -4.39 4.82 5.17
CA LYS A 39 -4.84 6.11 5.72
C LYS A 39 -3.88 6.64 6.78
N ALA A 40 -3.37 5.78 7.65
CA ALA A 40 -2.38 6.17 8.64
C ALA A 40 -1.07 6.62 7.97
N ALA A 41 -0.71 6.03 6.83
CA ALA A 41 0.42 6.41 5.99
C ALA A 41 0.16 7.69 5.17
N ARG A 42 -1.07 8.21 5.18
CA ARG A 42 -1.53 9.37 4.39
C ARG A 42 -1.39 9.17 2.87
N ILE A 43 -1.45 7.93 2.42
CA ILE A 43 -1.39 7.56 1.00
C ILE A 43 -2.79 7.63 0.41
N LYS A 44 -2.92 8.20 -0.80
CA LYS A 44 -4.20 8.29 -1.53
C LYS A 44 -4.65 6.92 -2.04
N GLY A 45 -5.85 6.85 -2.59
CA GLY A 45 -6.38 5.62 -3.17
C GLY A 45 -7.67 5.11 -2.53
N PRO A 46 -8.21 4.01 -3.06
CA PRO A 46 -9.57 3.57 -2.83
C PRO A 46 -9.76 3.05 -1.41
N GLY A 47 -11.00 3.13 -0.92
CA GLY A 47 -11.45 2.47 0.31
C GLY A 47 -11.71 0.98 0.08
N HIS A 48 -12.86 0.44 0.49
CA HIS A 48 -13.18 -1.00 0.48
C HIS A 48 -13.17 -1.72 -0.90
N GLY A 49 -12.80 -1.04 -2.00
CA GLY A 49 -12.68 -1.59 -3.35
C GLY A 49 -11.40 -1.13 -4.04
N GLY A 50 -11.43 -1.05 -5.38
CA GLY A 50 -10.30 -0.64 -6.22
C GLY A 50 -9.11 -1.60 -6.08
N LEU A 51 -9.38 -2.88 -6.28
CA LEU A 51 -8.36 -3.95 -6.21
C LEU A 51 -7.29 -3.77 -7.31
N ASP A 52 -7.69 -3.16 -8.42
CA ASP A 52 -6.89 -2.75 -9.56
C ASP A 52 -6.17 -1.41 -9.37
N TRP A 53 -6.39 -0.70 -8.25
CA TRP A 53 -5.66 0.53 -7.96
C TRP A 53 -4.18 0.24 -7.79
N VAL A 54 -3.36 0.93 -8.59
CA VAL A 54 -1.92 0.82 -8.57
C VAL A 54 -1.33 1.83 -7.60
N PHE A 55 -0.58 1.33 -6.63
CA PHE A 55 0.27 2.11 -5.73
C PHE A 55 1.66 2.21 -6.33
N SER A 56 2.25 3.40 -6.30
CA SER A 56 3.61 3.60 -6.76
C SER A 56 4.61 2.86 -5.87
N LEU A 57 5.84 2.70 -6.36
CA LEU A 57 6.94 2.19 -5.54
C LEU A 57 7.12 3.01 -4.26
N GLU A 58 7.05 4.34 -4.36
CA GLU A 58 7.20 5.26 -3.23
C GLU A 58 6.09 5.07 -2.19
N ASP A 59 4.84 4.91 -2.63
CA ASP A 59 3.72 4.58 -1.75
C ASP A 59 3.98 3.29 -0.98
N LEU A 60 4.50 2.25 -1.67
CA LEU A 60 4.79 0.98 -1.02
C LEU A 60 5.90 1.10 0.03
N LYS A 61 6.94 1.92 -0.21
CA LYS A 61 7.96 2.18 0.83
C LYS A 61 7.35 2.81 2.07
N VAL A 62 6.47 3.80 1.88
CA VAL A 62 5.78 4.50 2.97
C VAL A 62 4.81 3.55 3.70
N LEU A 63 4.10 2.68 2.99
CA LEU A 63 3.25 1.63 3.57
C LEU A 63 4.05 0.69 4.46
N VAL A 64 5.19 0.18 3.98
CA VAL A 64 6.08 -0.70 4.75
C VAL A 64 6.49 0.00 6.03
N HIS A 65 7.06 1.21 5.94
CA HIS A 65 7.49 1.96 7.12
C HIS A 65 6.35 2.22 8.11
N ARG A 66 5.14 2.47 7.61
CA ARG A 66 3.98 2.70 8.47
C ARG A 66 3.51 1.42 9.17
N ALA A 67 3.52 0.30 8.47
CA ALA A 67 3.18 -0.99 9.04
C ALA A 67 4.20 -1.42 10.11
N GLU A 68 5.47 -1.04 9.95
CA GLU A 68 6.55 -1.26 10.94
C GLU A 68 6.49 -0.35 12.17
N SER A 69 5.81 0.80 12.10
CA SER A 69 5.88 1.83 13.15
C SER A 69 5.20 1.47 14.48
N GLY A 70 4.87 0.19 14.69
CA GLY A 70 4.27 -0.32 15.92
C GLY A 70 2.80 0.07 16.15
N SER A 71 2.19 0.91 15.31
CA SER A 71 0.76 1.28 15.46
C SER A 71 -0.20 0.18 15.02
N PHE A 72 0.31 -0.89 14.39
CA PHE A 72 -0.45 -2.02 13.85
C PHE A 72 0.09 -3.37 14.35
N THR A 73 0.77 -3.39 15.51
CA THR A 73 1.67 -4.45 16.04
C THR A 73 1.41 -5.89 15.55
N GLU A 74 0.22 -6.46 15.75
CA GLU A 74 -0.03 -7.87 15.44
C GLU A 74 -0.13 -8.18 13.93
N ARG A 75 -0.49 -7.18 13.11
CA ARG A 75 -0.78 -7.34 11.67
C ARG A 75 0.14 -6.52 10.77
N GLY A 76 0.76 -5.49 11.32
CA GLY A 76 1.65 -4.56 10.63
C GLY A 76 3.01 -5.18 10.33
N ASP A 77 3.67 -5.80 11.32
CA ASP A 77 4.99 -6.41 11.11
C ASP A 77 4.96 -7.55 10.06
N PRO A 78 4.00 -8.50 10.10
CA PRO A 78 3.90 -9.52 9.06
C PRO A 78 3.64 -8.93 7.67
N ALA A 79 2.75 -7.93 7.56
CA ALA A 79 2.46 -7.27 6.29
C ALA A 79 3.68 -6.50 5.74
N ALA A 80 4.40 -5.79 6.60
CA ALA A 80 5.62 -5.08 6.23
C ALA A 80 6.69 -6.02 5.67
N ARG A 81 6.86 -7.20 6.27
CA ARG A 81 7.80 -8.23 5.79
C ARG A 81 7.39 -8.77 4.42
N ALA A 82 6.11 -9.07 4.22
CA ALA A 82 5.61 -9.55 2.95
C ALA A 82 5.79 -8.53 1.83
N TRP A 83 5.46 -7.26 2.09
CA TRP A 83 5.66 -6.18 1.13
C TRP A 83 7.13 -5.90 0.83
N ARG A 84 8.02 -6.05 1.83
CA ARG A 84 9.47 -6.03 1.60
C ARG A 84 9.92 -7.14 0.66
N ALA A 85 9.47 -8.37 0.89
CA ALA A 85 9.85 -9.49 0.04
C ALA A 85 9.44 -9.23 -1.43
N MET A 86 8.24 -8.71 -1.67
CA MET A 86 7.80 -8.30 -3.02
C MET A 86 8.71 -7.23 -3.63
N LEU A 87 9.12 -6.22 -2.86
CA LEU A 87 10.04 -5.19 -3.34
C LEU A 87 11.40 -5.79 -3.71
N GLU A 88 11.92 -6.70 -2.88
CA GLU A 88 13.18 -7.39 -3.13
C GLU A 88 13.12 -8.30 -4.36
N GLU A 89 12.00 -8.99 -4.60
CA GLU A 89 11.76 -9.78 -5.81
C GLU A 89 11.80 -8.92 -7.08
N ARG A 90 11.36 -7.66 -7.00
CA ARG A 90 11.48 -6.67 -8.09
C ARG A 90 12.84 -5.94 -8.11
N GLY A 91 13.81 -6.38 -7.30
CA GLY A 91 15.15 -5.81 -7.24
C GLY A 91 15.27 -4.50 -6.45
N VAL A 92 14.22 -4.09 -5.74
CA VAL A 92 14.18 -2.86 -4.95
C VAL A 92 14.54 -3.16 -3.50
N LYS A 93 15.73 -2.72 -3.08
CA LYS A 93 16.16 -2.82 -1.67
C LYS A 93 15.63 -1.63 -0.87
N LEU A 94 14.83 -1.91 0.16
CA LEU A 94 14.48 -0.91 1.16
C LEU A 94 15.65 -0.76 2.15
N ASP A 95 16.21 0.44 2.23
CA ASP A 95 17.17 0.76 3.28
C ASP A 95 16.46 0.62 4.64
N ARG A 96 16.95 -0.31 5.46
CA ARG A 96 16.56 -0.36 6.87
C ARG A 96 17.16 0.88 7.52
N ARG A 97 16.39 1.96 7.66
CA ARG A 97 16.79 3.03 8.55
C ARG A 97 17.04 2.42 9.93
N LYS A 98 18.29 2.52 10.39
CA LYS A 98 18.65 2.34 11.80
C LYS A 98 17.75 3.29 12.61
N GLY A 99 16.88 2.70 13.42
CA GLY A 99 16.31 3.40 14.57
C GLY A 99 17.40 3.77 15.56
#